data_AF-A0A0Q6KGE2-F1
#
_entry.id   AF-A0A0Q6KGE2-F1
#
_cell.length_a   1.000
_cell.length_b   1.000
_cell.length_c   1.000
_cell.angle_alpha   90.00
_cell.angle_beta   90.00
_cell.angle_gamma   90.00
#
_symmetry.space_group_name_H-M   'P 1'
#
loop_
_entity.id
_entity.type
_entity.pdbx_description
1 polymer ?
#
loop_
_entity_poly.entity_id
_entity_poly.type
_entity_poly.pdbx_seq_one_letter_code
_entity_poly.pdbx_strand_id
1 'polypeptide(L)'
;MTQRETVVQGFCPAGQQSAIAALDTLEAMQIQTRELYDSSVEVYERDSTQNSRSMRIKWADLARVTCGIAAGHLATGEVNVDRLNQCECNYVRMTRFK
;
A
#
# COMPACT_ATOMS: atom_id res chain seq x y z
N MET A 1 3.06 -1.63 -35.81
CA MET A 1 2.47 -0.60 -34.92
C MET A 1 1.85 -1.33 -33.75
N THR A 2 2.60 -1.45 -32.65
CA THR A 2 2.25 -2.29 -31.50
C THR A 2 1.22 -1.55 -30.65
N GLN A 3 -0.01 -2.03 -30.66
CA GLN A 3 -1.08 -1.56 -29.80
C GLN A 3 -0.71 -1.90 -28.35
N ARG A 4 -0.30 -0.88 -27.58
CA ARG A 4 -0.25 -0.96 -26.12
C ARG A 4 -1.67 -0.79 -25.64
N GLU A 5 -2.40 -1.90 -25.57
CA GLU A 5 -3.69 -1.94 -24.90
C GLU A 5 -3.46 -1.63 -23.43
N THR A 6 -3.87 -0.43 -23.02
CA THR A 6 -3.92 0.02 -21.63
C THR A 6 -5.02 -0.77 -20.94
N VAL A 7 -4.69 -1.99 -20.55
CA VAL A 7 -5.58 -2.90 -19.86
C VAL A 7 -5.80 -2.37 -18.44
N VAL A 8 -6.93 -1.71 -18.23
CA VAL A 8 -7.49 -1.41 -16.91
C VAL A 8 -7.95 -2.74 -16.29
N GLN A 9 -7.03 -3.52 -15.72
CA GLN A 9 -7.34 -4.79 -15.05
C GLN A 9 -7.21 -4.70 -13.52
N GLY A 10 -8.13 -5.40 -12.84
CA GLY A 10 -8.30 -5.55 -11.40
C GLY A 10 -7.03 -5.33 -10.56
N PHE A 11 -7.01 -4.18 -9.89
CA PHE A 11 -5.89 -3.58 -9.17
C PHE A 11 -5.61 -4.25 -7.83
N CYS A 12 -5.21 -5.50 -7.90
CA CYS A 12 -4.05 -6.02 -7.18
C CYS A 12 -3.91 -7.48 -7.55
N PRO A 13 -3.08 -7.80 -8.55
CA PRO A 13 -2.70 -9.16 -8.79
C PRO A 13 -1.81 -9.53 -7.61
N ALA A 14 -2.29 -10.38 -6.72
CA ALA A 14 -1.38 -11.17 -5.88
C ALA A 14 -0.41 -11.84 -6.87
N GLY A 15 0.83 -11.34 -6.95
CA GLY A 15 1.82 -11.77 -7.95
C GLY A 15 2.34 -10.71 -8.93
N GLN A 16 1.93 -9.44 -8.88
CA GLN A 16 2.73 -8.38 -9.55
C GLN A 16 3.89 -7.91 -8.67
N GLN A 17 4.97 -7.45 -9.31
CA GLN A 17 6.14 -6.94 -8.61
C GLN A 17 5.77 -5.66 -7.87
N SER A 18 6.08 -5.62 -6.57
CA SER A 18 5.93 -4.43 -5.74
C SER A 18 6.79 -3.31 -6.32
N ALA A 19 6.22 -2.13 -6.52
CA ALA A 19 6.98 -0.98 -7.02
C ALA A 19 8.00 -0.54 -5.97
N ILE A 20 7.64 -0.66 -4.69
CA ILE A 20 8.58 -0.47 -3.58
C ILE A 20 9.72 -1.49 -3.65
N ALA A 21 9.44 -2.78 -3.89
CA ALA A 21 10.49 -3.79 -3.97
C ALA A 21 11.44 -3.61 -5.18
N ALA A 22 11.05 -2.80 -6.16
CA ALA A 22 11.88 -2.45 -7.31
C ALA A 22 12.82 -1.25 -7.06
N LEU A 23 12.78 -0.63 -5.87
CA LEU A 23 13.67 0.47 -5.51
C LEU A 23 15.11 -0.01 -5.28
N ASP A 24 16.09 0.86 -5.55
CA ASP A 24 17.51 0.49 -5.57
C ASP A 24 18.12 0.25 -4.18
N THR A 25 17.53 0.82 -3.12
CA THR A 25 18.09 0.75 -1.77
C THR A 25 17.04 0.38 -0.73
N LEU A 26 17.47 -0.33 0.33
CA LEU A 26 16.62 -0.65 1.47
C LEU A 26 16.05 0.61 2.13
N GLU A 27 16.87 1.67 2.23
CA GLU A 27 16.44 2.97 2.76
C GLU A 27 15.29 3.58 1.93
N ALA A 28 15.39 3.54 0.60
CA ALA A 28 14.30 4.00 -0.27
C ALA A 28 13.02 3.18 -0.07
N MET A 29 13.15 1.85 0.09
CA MET A 29 12.01 0.98 0.41
C MET A 29 11.36 1.35 1.75
N GLN A 30 12.18 1.61 2.77
CA GLN A 30 11.72 1.99 4.11
C GLN A 30 10.97 3.32 4.07
N ILE A 31 11.54 4.34 3.42
CA ILE A 31 10.93 5.66 3.26
C ILE A 31 9.58 5.51 2.54
N GLN A 32 9.54 4.86 1.38
CA GLN A 32 8.32 4.76 0.60
C GLN A 32 7.23 3.97 1.33
N THR A 33 7.58 2.86 1.99
CA THR A 33 6.63 2.07 2.80
C THR A 33 6.10 2.89 3.97
N ARG A 34 6.94 3.70 4.60
CA ARG A 34 6.56 4.54 5.73
C ARG A 34 5.61 5.67 5.32
N GLU A 35 5.82 6.29 4.17
CA GLU A 35 4.90 7.29 3.62
C GLU A 35 3.50 6.72 3.39
N LEU A 36 3.39 5.51 2.81
CA LEU A 36 2.10 4.84 2.63
C LEU A 36 1.44 4.52 3.97
N TYR A 37 2.22 4.08 4.96
CA TYR A 37 1.75 3.84 6.32
C TYR A 37 1.19 5.11 6.95
N ASP A 38 1.98 6.19 7.01
CA ASP A 38 1.60 7.44 7.68
C ASP A 38 0.36 8.06 7.02
N SER A 39 0.29 8.05 5.67
CA SER A 39 -0.89 8.49 4.93
C SER A 39 -2.14 7.63 5.23
N SER A 40 -1.98 6.32 5.40
CA SER A 40 -3.09 5.43 5.77
C SER A 40 -3.58 5.67 7.20
N VAL A 41 -2.65 5.93 8.14
CA VAL A 41 -2.99 6.32 9.52
C VAL A 41 -3.81 7.60 9.50
N GLU A 42 -3.36 8.63 8.79
CA GLU A 42 -4.05 9.92 8.73
C GLU A 42 -5.49 9.77 8.21
N VAL A 43 -5.67 9.02 7.10
CA VAL A 43 -7.01 8.77 6.54
C VAL A 43 -7.88 7.98 7.52
N TYR A 44 -7.34 6.92 8.13
CA TYR A 44 -8.07 6.12 9.10
C TYR A 44 -8.52 6.96 10.30
N GLU A 45 -7.61 7.72 10.91
CA GLU A 45 -7.91 8.57 12.07
C GLU A 45 -8.94 9.65 11.71
N ARG A 46 -8.73 10.38 10.63
CA ARG A 46 -9.64 11.44 10.19
C ARG A 46 -11.04 10.89 9.92
N ASP A 47 -11.14 9.82 9.14
CA ASP A 47 -12.43 9.31 8.68
C ASP A 47 -13.15 8.48 9.77
N SER A 48 -12.40 7.84 10.69
CA SER A 48 -12.97 7.13 11.84
C SER A 48 -13.82 8.02 12.74
N THR A 49 -13.48 9.32 12.80
CA THR A 49 -14.28 10.32 13.51
C THR A 49 -15.52 10.78 12.73
N GLN A 50 -15.58 10.53 11.42
CA GLN A 50 -16.61 11.09 10.53
C GLN A 50 -17.67 10.08 10.07
N ASN A 51 -17.37 8.78 9.88
CA ASN A 51 -18.40 7.76 9.58
C ASN A 51 -17.87 6.31 9.61
N SER A 52 -18.14 5.51 10.65
CA SER A 52 -17.49 4.19 10.85
C SER A 52 -17.77 3.10 9.80
N ARG A 53 -18.63 3.35 8.79
CA ARG A 53 -18.99 2.37 7.75
C ARG A 53 -18.36 2.64 6.37
N SER A 54 -17.53 3.68 6.24
CA SER A 54 -16.90 3.99 4.95
C SER A 54 -15.97 2.87 4.49
N MET A 55 -16.08 2.48 3.21
CA MET A 55 -15.10 1.58 2.58
C MET A 55 -13.70 2.18 2.63
N ARG A 56 -13.59 3.51 2.58
CA ARG A 56 -12.30 4.22 2.70
C ARG A 56 -11.60 3.89 4.02
N ILE A 57 -12.34 3.91 5.14
CA ILE A 57 -11.80 3.56 6.47
C ILE A 57 -11.35 2.11 6.51
N LYS A 58 -12.17 1.18 5.98
CA LYS A 58 -11.80 -0.24 5.94
C LYS A 58 -10.48 -0.45 5.21
N TRP A 59 -10.31 0.18 4.05
CA TRP A 59 -9.06 0.06 3.30
C TRP A 59 -7.90 0.82 3.96
N ALA A 60 -8.16 1.96 4.60
CA ALA A 60 -7.16 2.69 5.37
C ALA A 60 -6.62 1.85 6.55
N ASP A 61 -7.51 1.16 7.28
CA ASP A 61 -7.10 0.26 8.36
C ASP A 61 -6.25 -0.90 7.84
N LEU A 62 -6.69 -1.56 6.76
CA LEU A 62 -5.94 -2.64 6.13
C LEU A 62 -4.58 -2.16 5.59
N ALA A 63 -4.53 -0.98 4.97
CA ALA A 63 -3.30 -0.37 4.45
C ALA A 63 -2.33 -0.04 5.59
N ARG A 64 -2.81 0.61 6.65
CA ARG A 64 -2.02 0.89 7.86
C ARG A 64 -1.42 -0.39 8.44
N VAL A 65 -2.20 -1.46 8.59
CA VAL A 65 -1.71 -2.73 9.14
C VAL A 65 -0.68 -3.37 8.22
N THR A 66 -0.99 -3.51 6.93
CA THR A 66 -0.11 -4.21 5.98
C THR A 66 1.18 -3.44 5.69
N CYS A 67 1.13 -2.12 5.58
CA CYS A 67 2.32 -1.26 5.49
C CYS A 67 3.13 -1.26 6.78
N GLY A 68 2.49 -1.30 7.96
CA GLY A 68 3.20 -1.43 9.24
C GLY A 68 3.98 -2.74 9.35
N ILE A 69 3.38 -3.85 8.93
CA ILE A 69 4.07 -5.16 8.87
C ILE A 69 5.24 -5.10 7.88
N ALA A 70 5.02 -4.57 6.67
CA ALA A 70 6.06 -4.45 5.66
C ALA A 70 7.24 -3.58 6.14
N ALA A 71 6.95 -2.44 6.78
CA ALA A 71 7.97 -1.59 7.39
C ALA A 71 8.75 -2.30 8.50
N GLY A 72 8.09 -3.16 9.29
CA GLY A 72 8.74 -4.01 10.29
C GLY A 72 9.76 -4.98 9.71
N HIS A 73 9.43 -5.66 8.60
CA HIS A 73 10.39 -6.51 7.88
C HIS A 73 11.56 -5.69 7.31
N LEU A 74 11.27 -4.53 6.69
CA LEU A 74 12.33 -3.68 6.17
C LEU A 74 13.25 -3.15 7.27
N ALA A 75 12.74 -2.91 8.49
CA ALA A 75 13.53 -2.46 9.63
C ALA A 75 14.51 -3.53 10.13
N THR A 76 14.24 -4.82 9.88
CA THR A 76 15.19 -5.92 10.15
C THR A 76 16.12 -6.21 8.97
N GLY A 77 16.00 -5.46 7.87
CA GLY A 77 16.75 -5.66 6.63
C GLY A 77 16.16 -6.73 5.71
N GLU A 78 14.98 -7.27 6.03
CA GLU A 78 14.29 -8.28 5.21
C GLU A 78 13.37 -7.61 4.19
N VAL A 79 13.61 -7.87 2.90
CA VAL A 79 12.71 -7.43 1.82
C VAL A 79 11.65 -8.51 1.58
N ASN A 80 10.50 -8.37 2.24
CA ASN A 80 9.36 -9.26 2.06
C ASN A 80 8.41 -8.72 0.97
N VAL A 81 8.61 -9.17 -0.27
CA VAL A 81 7.87 -8.69 -1.46
C VAL A 81 6.37 -8.87 -1.32
N ASP A 82 5.90 -9.97 -0.71
CA ASP A 82 4.47 -10.22 -0.52
C ASP A 82 3.83 -9.21 0.44
N ARG A 83 4.55 -8.80 1.49
CA ARG A 83 4.08 -7.78 2.42
C ARG A 83 4.08 -6.39 1.78
N LEU A 84 5.11 -6.05 1.00
CA LEU A 84 5.16 -4.79 0.26
C LEU A 84 4.01 -4.69 -0.75
N ASN A 85 3.76 -5.77 -1.50
CA ASN A 85 2.61 -5.87 -2.39
C ASN A 85 1.28 -5.65 -1.65
N GLN A 86 1.08 -6.32 -0.51
CA GLN A 86 -0.15 -6.15 0.27
C GLN A 86 -0.35 -4.70 0.75
N CYS A 87 0.73 -4.04 1.19
CA CYS A 87 0.74 -2.63 1.58
C CYS A 87 0.27 -1.73 0.43
N GLU A 88 0.95 -1.79 -0.73
CA GLU A 88 0.62 -0.99 -1.91
C GLU A 88 -0.81 -1.24 -2.38
N CYS A 89 -1.24 -2.49 -2.34
CA CYS A 89 -2.57 -2.91 -2.73
C CYS A 89 -3.68 -2.28 -1.91
N ASN A 90 -3.56 -2.37 -0.59
CA ASN A 90 -4.57 -1.81 0.29
C ASN A 90 -4.53 -0.27 0.26
N TYR A 91 -3.35 0.33 0.11
CA TYR A 91 -3.21 1.77 -0.08
C TYR A 91 -3.92 2.27 -1.34
N VAL A 92 -3.71 1.62 -2.48
CA VAL A 92 -4.40 1.96 -3.73
C VAL A 92 -5.92 1.78 -3.62
N ARG A 93 -6.38 0.76 -2.89
CA ARG A 93 -7.81 0.59 -2.62
C ARG A 93 -8.35 1.73 -1.75
N MET A 94 -7.61 2.15 -0.73
CA MET A 94 -7.98 3.28 0.13
C MET A 94 -8.16 4.56 -0.68
N THR A 95 -7.21 4.91 -1.55
CA THR A 95 -7.23 6.18 -2.30
C THR A 95 -8.35 6.27 -3.34
N ARG A 96 -8.96 5.15 -3.72
CA ARG A 96 -10.09 5.10 -4.66
C ARG A 96 -11.41 5.53 -4.05
N PHE A 97 -11.57 5.37 -2.75
CA PHE A 97 -12.76 5.84 -2.06
C PHE A 97 -12.45 7.25 -1.54
N LYS A 98 -13.37 8.20 -1.75
CA LYS A 98 -13.27 9.58 -1.26
C LYS A 98 -14.14 9.75 -0.03
#